data_AF-A0A6A5EMT5-F1
#
_entry.id   AF-A0A6A5EMT5-F1
#
_cell.length_a   1.000
_cell.length_b   1.000
_cell.length_c   1.000
_cell.angle_alpha   90.00
_cell.angle_beta   90.00
_cell.angle_gamma   90.00
#
_symmetry.space_group_name_H-M   'P 1'
#
loop_
_entity.id
_entity.type
_entity.pdbx_description
1 polymer ?
#
loop_
_entity_poly.entity_id
_entity_poly.type
_entity_poly.pdbx_seq_one_letter_code
_entity_poly.pdbx_strand_id
1 'polypeptide(L)'
;MNLPATEGDFRKRMLSFRLAYIFSYNLFQFCGHTWILANTMARFLTFGQDALADTFYSVGFVMSLCQLLSILELFHIADGIEKARLLPRFVQVMEKNLLLTMVIMLEEIQSKPVVCAQFFLWNILDLLRYPHELLCVMDTPSTAMLWTRYTLWIPLYILSVATEGVTIYQALPYVEPTAPNSSPLNSTVPAHVGLPVILMLYLPVLALGASVTVWQLLKERQHHLEKWNKKMKKK
;
A
#
# COMPACT_ATOMS: atom_id res chain seq x y z
N MET A 1 32.51 21.09 -35.10
CA MET A 1 33.22 21.26 -33.81
C MET A 1 32.16 21.21 -32.72
N ASN A 2 31.88 20.01 -32.18
CA ASN A 2 30.86 19.85 -31.14
C ASN A 2 31.53 20.11 -29.79
N LEU A 3 31.15 21.21 -29.14
CA LEU A 3 31.59 21.52 -27.78
C LEU A 3 31.20 20.37 -26.85
N PRO A 4 32.10 19.89 -25.97
CA PRO A 4 31.74 18.88 -24.98
C PRO A 4 30.70 19.48 -24.02
N ALA A 5 29.58 18.77 -23.84
CA ALA A 5 28.57 19.14 -22.86
C ALA A 5 29.24 19.34 -21.49
N THR A 6 29.08 20.52 -20.90
CA THR A 6 29.62 20.82 -19.58
C THR A 6 28.96 19.93 -18.53
N GLU A 7 29.64 19.60 -17.43
CA GLU A 7 29.08 18.76 -16.34
C GLU A 7 27.69 19.22 -15.87
N GLY A 8 27.40 20.52 -15.95
CA GLY A 8 26.10 21.10 -15.63
C GLY A 8 24.98 20.72 -16.60
N ASP A 9 25.28 20.60 -17.89
CA ASP A 9 24.32 20.18 -18.92
C ASP A 9 24.02 18.68 -18.81
N PHE A 10 25.06 17.86 -18.57
CA PHE A 10 24.89 16.44 -18.28
C PHE A 10 24.03 16.20 -17.03
N ARG A 11 24.27 16.98 -15.96
CA ARG A 11 23.49 16.90 -14.71
C ARG A 11 22.03 17.31 -14.91
N LYS A 12 21.74 18.38 -15.68
CA LYS A 12 20.36 18.79 -16.02
C LYS A 12 19.64 17.73 -16.84
N ARG A 13 20.32 17.14 -17.82
CA ARG A 13 19.74 16.10 -18.68
C ARG A 13 19.44 14.83 -17.88
N MET A 14 20.36 14.41 -17.01
CA MET A 14 20.14 13.28 -16.09
C MET A 14 18.97 13.56 -15.11
N LEU A 15 18.86 14.78 -14.59
CA LEU A 15 17.74 15.18 -13.73
C LEU A 15 16.40 15.13 -14.49
N SER A 16 16.37 15.60 -15.74
CA SER A 16 15.17 15.56 -16.59
C SER A 16 14.72 14.13 -16.90
N PHE A 17 15.66 13.22 -17.23
CA PHE A 17 15.34 11.80 -17.43
C PHE A 17 14.80 11.14 -16.16
N ARG A 18 15.40 11.42 -15.00
CA ARG A 18 14.92 10.92 -13.70
C ARG A 18 13.49 11.40 -13.42
N LEU A 19 13.22 12.70 -13.62
CA LEU A 19 11.90 13.28 -13.43
C LEU A 19 10.86 12.63 -14.35
N ALA A 20 11.18 12.48 -15.63
CA ALA A 20 10.31 11.84 -16.61
C ALA A 20 10.01 10.38 -16.24
N TYR A 21 11.04 9.64 -15.81
CA TYR A 21 10.87 8.25 -15.35
C TYR A 21 9.93 8.15 -14.14
N ILE A 22 10.14 8.96 -13.10
CA ILE A 22 9.27 8.96 -11.90
C ILE A 22 7.85 9.37 -12.25
N PHE A 23 7.69 10.37 -13.13
CA PHE A 23 6.39 10.80 -13.62
C PHE A 23 5.67 9.67 -14.36
N SER A 24 6.35 9.00 -15.30
CA SER A 24 5.80 7.86 -16.02
C SER A 24 5.46 6.68 -15.11
N TYR A 25 6.32 6.40 -14.12
CA TYR A 25 6.07 5.37 -13.11
C TYR A 25 4.80 5.66 -12.30
N ASN A 26 4.68 6.88 -11.75
CA ASN A 26 3.51 7.28 -10.96
C ASN A 26 2.23 7.32 -11.81
N LEU A 27 2.33 7.71 -13.07
CA LEU A 27 1.21 7.69 -14.00
C LEU A 27 0.75 6.26 -14.30
N PHE A 28 1.69 5.35 -14.55
CA PHE A 28 1.37 3.94 -14.80
C PHE A 28 0.70 3.30 -13.58
N GLN A 29 1.24 3.54 -12.39
CA GLN A 29 0.63 3.08 -11.14
C GLN A 29 -0.77 3.67 -10.94
N PHE A 30 -0.95 4.97 -11.15
CA PHE A 30 -2.26 5.61 -11.06
C PHE A 30 -3.28 4.98 -12.03
N CYS A 31 -2.89 4.75 -13.28
CA CYS A 31 -3.73 4.07 -14.27
C CYS A 31 -4.05 2.64 -13.86
N GLY A 32 -3.07 1.88 -13.35
CA GLY A 32 -3.26 0.51 -12.89
C GLY A 32 -4.29 0.42 -11.75
N HIS A 33 -4.12 1.23 -10.71
CA HIS A 33 -5.06 1.26 -9.58
C HIS A 33 -6.45 1.79 -9.98
N THR A 34 -6.52 2.78 -10.88
CA THR A 34 -7.81 3.26 -11.42
C THR A 34 -8.51 2.15 -12.20
N TRP A 35 -7.78 1.41 -13.04
CA TRP A 35 -8.31 0.28 -13.80
C TRP A 35 -8.83 -0.81 -12.88
N ILE A 36 -8.05 -1.20 -11.87
CA ILE A 36 -8.44 -2.17 -10.84
C ILE A 36 -9.73 -1.72 -10.15
N LEU A 37 -9.79 -0.46 -9.70
CA LEU A 37 -10.94 0.08 -8.98
C LEU A 37 -12.19 0.10 -9.87
N ALA A 38 -12.07 0.58 -11.11
CA ALA A 38 -13.16 0.65 -12.06
C ALA A 38 -13.71 -0.74 -12.41
N ASN A 39 -12.82 -1.72 -12.66
CA ASN A 39 -13.23 -3.09 -12.95
C ASN A 39 -13.89 -3.76 -11.75
N THR A 40 -13.34 -3.57 -10.55
CA THR A 40 -13.91 -4.10 -9.31
C THR A 40 -15.29 -3.50 -9.05
N MET A 41 -15.43 -2.18 -9.21
CA MET A 41 -16.70 -1.48 -9.00
C MET A 41 -17.75 -1.87 -10.04
N ALA A 42 -17.37 -1.95 -11.32
CA ALA A 42 -18.28 -2.38 -12.38
C ALA A 42 -18.78 -3.82 -12.16
N ARG A 43 -17.90 -4.75 -11.79
CA ARG A 43 -18.28 -6.15 -11.54
C ARG A 43 -19.13 -6.29 -10.28
N PHE A 44 -18.81 -5.55 -9.23
CA PHE A 44 -19.60 -5.52 -8.00
C PHE A 44 -21.03 -5.01 -8.24
N LEU A 45 -21.18 -3.94 -9.04
CA LEU A 45 -22.51 -3.40 -9.39
C LEU A 45 -23.30 -4.31 -10.33
N THR A 46 -22.63 -5.13 -11.15
CA THR A 46 -23.29 -5.95 -12.18
C THR A 46 -23.71 -7.33 -11.65
N PHE A 47 -22.87 -7.96 -10.83
CA PHE A 47 -23.02 -9.38 -10.46
C PHE A 47 -23.07 -9.61 -8.93
N GLY A 48 -22.90 -8.57 -8.11
CA GLY A 48 -22.98 -8.70 -6.65
C GLY A 48 -21.89 -9.57 -6.04
N GLN A 49 -22.22 -10.35 -5.02
CA GLN A 49 -21.28 -11.21 -4.28
C GLN A 49 -20.82 -12.45 -5.08
N ASP A 50 -21.59 -12.91 -6.07
CA ASP A 50 -21.30 -14.15 -6.79
C ASP A 50 -20.13 -14.01 -7.79
N ALA A 51 -19.78 -12.78 -8.18
CA ALA A 51 -18.62 -12.50 -9.05
C ALA A 51 -17.31 -12.20 -8.31
N LEU A 52 -17.27 -12.36 -6.98
CA LEU A 52 -16.07 -12.03 -6.20
C LEU A 52 -14.86 -12.90 -6.60
N ALA A 53 -15.05 -14.20 -6.81
CA ALA A 53 -13.99 -15.13 -7.20
C ALA A 53 -13.42 -14.81 -8.59
N ASP A 54 -14.31 -14.61 -9.58
CA ASP A 54 -13.90 -14.26 -10.95
C ASP A 54 -13.24 -12.88 -11.02
N THR A 55 -13.70 -11.94 -10.19
CA THR A 55 -13.09 -10.61 -10.07
C THR A 55 -11.70 -10.73 -9.44
N PHE A 56 -11.54 -11.53 -8.40
CA PHE A 56 -10.25 -11.76 -7.76
C PHE A 56 -9.24 -12.38 -8.74
N TYR A 57 -9.64 -13.36 -9.55
CA TYR A 57 -8.73 -13.98 -10.51
C TYR A 57 -8.20 -12.97 -11.56
N SER A 58 -9.09 -12.12 -12.08
CA SER A 58 -8.73 -11.12 -13.10
C SER A 58 -7.96 -9.91 -12.51
N VAL A 59 -8.47 -9.37 -11.40
CA VAL A 59 -7.94 -8.15 -10.77
C VAL A 59 -6.74 -8.46 -9.88
N GLY A 60 -6.69 -9.62 -9.25
CA GLY A 60 -5.62 -10.03 -8.34
C GLY A 60 -4.27 -10.12 -9.01
N PHE A 61 -4.21 -10.56 -10.28
CA PHE A 61 -2.96 -10.55 -11.05
C PHE A 61 -2.44 -9.12 -11.27
N VAL A 62 -3.30 -8.21 -11.72
CA VAL A 62 -2.92 -6.80 -11.95
C VAL A 62 -2.54 -6.12 -10.64
N MET A 63 -3.28 -6.41 -9.55
CA MET A 63 -2.96 -5.92 -8.22
C MET A 63 -1.60 -6.41 -7.75
N SER A 64 -1.27 -7.68 -7.98
CA SER A 64 0.03 -8.27 -7.64
C SER A 64 1.16 -7.57 -8.39
N LEU A 65 0.97 -7.27 -9.68
CA LEU A 65 1.93 -6.51 -10.47
C LEU A 65 2.09 -5.08 -9.93
N CYS A 66 1.00 -4.37 -9.61
CA CYS A 66 1.04 -3.04 -9.03
C CYS A 66 1.77 -3.02 -7.68
N GLN A 67 1.51 -4.00 -6.81
CA GLN A 67 2.18 -4.11 -5.51
C GLN A 67 3.66 -4.47 -5.63
N LEU A 68 4.04 -5.32 -6.59
CA LEU A 68 5.45 -5.60 -6.88
C LEU A 68 6.15 -4.36 -7.41
N LEU A 69 5.48 -3.59 -8.28
CA LEU A 69 5.99 -2.31 -8.76
C LEU A 69 6.17 -1.30 -7.62
N SER A 70 5.33 -1.32 -6.57
CA SER A 70 5.52 -0.48 -5.39
C SER A 70 6.82 -0.76 -4.63
N ILE A 71 7.49 -1.90 -4.84
CA ILE A 71 8.83 -2.12 -4.30
C ILE A 71 9.85 -1.15 -4.93
N LEU A 72 9.66 -0.74 -6.19
CA LEU A 72 10.53 0.25 -6.85
C LEU A 72 10.48 1.62 -6.15
N GLU A 73 9.38 1.96 -5.47
CA GLU A 73 9.30 3.18 -4.67
C GLU A 73 10.28 3.16 -3.50
N LEU A 74 10.53 1.99 -2.90
CA LEU A 74 11.52 1.86 -1.84
C LEU A 74 12.92 2.21 -2.37
N PHE A 75 13.22 1.81 -3.60
CA PHE A 75 14.46 2.20 -4.28
C PHE A 75 14.49 3.70 -4.58
N HIS A 76 13.39 4.30 -5.05
CA HIS A 76 13.33 5.75 -5.29
C HIS A 76 13.58 6.57 -4.02
N ILE A 77 13.08 6.11 -2.86
CA ILE A 77 13.32 6.76 -1.56
C ILE A 77 14.76 6.49 -1.09
N ALA A 78 15.27 5.26 -1.25
CA ALA A 78 16.63 4.89 -0.84
C ALA A 78 17.70 5.66 -1.62
N ASP A 79 17.49 5.87 -2.91
CA ASP A 79 18.36 6.66 -3.78
C ASP A 79 18.23 8.19 -3.54
N GLY A 80 17.37 8.59 -2.59
CA GLY A 80 17.16 9.99 -2.21
C GLY A 80 16.45 10.83 -3.28
N ILE A 81 15.84 10.17 -4.26
CA ILE A 81 15.09 10.80 -5.35
C ILE A 81 13.79 11.38 -4.80
N GLU A 82 13.14 10.66 -3.88
CA GLU A 82 11.95 11.10 -3.19
C GLU A 82 12.24 11.42 -1.72
N LYS A 83 11.82 12.60 -1.26
CA LYS A 83 11.97 13.04 0.14
C LYS A 83 10.85 12.48 1.02
N ALA A 84 10.79 11.15 1.14
CA ALA A 84 9.87 10.46 2.04
C ALA A 84 10.63 9.68 3.12
N ARG A 85 9.93 9.28 4.18
CA ARG A 85 10.52 8.43 5.23
C ARG A 85 10.52 6.98 4.73
N LEU A 86 11.72 6.41 4.59
CA LEU A 86 11.90 5.04 4.09
C LEU A 86 11.27 3.98 4.99
N LEU A 87 11.44 4.09 6.32
CA LEU A 87 10.95 3.11 7.29
C LEU A 87 9.42 2.87 7.24
N PRO A 88 8.56 3.88 7.39
CA PRO A 88 7.11 3.66 7.35
C PRO A 88 6.65 3.18 5.96
N ARG A 89 7.30 3.62 4.88
CA ARG A 89 6.99 3.12 3.53
C ARG A 89 7.35 1.64 3.39
N PHE A 90 8.53 1.24 3.88
CA PHE A 90 8.98 -0.14 3.85
C PHE A 90 8.02 -1.05 4.59
N VAL A 91 7.61 -0.67 5.81
CA VAL A 91 6.63 -1.44 6.60
C VAL A 91 5.31 -1.56 5.84
N GLN A 92 4.82 -0.47 5.24
CA GLN A 92 3.56 -0.47 4.47
C GLN A 92 3.60 -1.32 3.19
N VAL A 93 4.73 -1.34 2.48
CA VAL A 93 4.86 -2.16 1.27
C VAL A 93 5.00 -3.63 1.67
N MET A 94 5.80 -3.91 2.71
CA MET A 94 5.99 -5.28 3.20
C MET A 94 4.69 -5.86 3.74
N GLU A 95 3.90 -5.09 4.51
CA GLU A 95 2.64 -5.57 5.08
C GLU A 95 1.63 -5.96 4.00
N LYS A 96 1.42 -5.08 3.01
CA LYS A 96 0.55 -5.34 1.86
C LYS A 96 0.97 -6.59 1.09
N ASN A 97 2.27 -6.75 0.82
CA ASN A 97 2.79 -7.90 0.06
C ASN A 97 2.64 -9.22 0.84
N LEU A 98 2.85 -9.20 2.15
CA LEU A 98 2.66 -10.38 3.01
C LEU A 98 1.18 -10.79 3.04
N LEU A 99 0.26 -9.84 3.25
CA LEU A 99 -1.17 -10.12 3.23
C LEU A 99 -1.64 -10.60 1.86
N LEU A 100 -1.18 -9.98 0.76
CA LEU A 100 -1.50 -10.43 -0.60
C LEU A 100 -1.04 -11.87 -0.82
N THR A 101 0.19 -12.20 -0.44
CA THR A 101 0.73 -13.56 -0.57
C THR A 101 -0.11 -14.54 0.24
N MET A 102 -0.50 -14.19 1.47
CA MET A 102 -1.37 -15.02 2.29
C MET A 102 -2.72 -15.29 1.62
N VAL A 103 -3.35 -14.25 1.05
CA VAL A 103 -4.63 -14.37 0.34
C VAL A 103 -4.49 -15.21 -0.93
N ILE A 104 -3.40 -15.09 -1.68
CA ILE A 104 -3.14 -15.92 -2.86
C ILE A 104 -2.98 -17.40 -2.48
N MET A 105 -2.30 -17.68 -1.37
CA MET A 105 -2.08 -19.05 -0.90
C MET A 105 -3.35 -19.71 -0.32
N LEU A 106 -4.32 -18.93 0.17
CA LEU A 106 -5.57 -19.42 0.75
C LEU A 106 -6.77 -19.08 -0.13
N GLU A 107 -7.04 -19.92 -1.12
CA GLU A 107 -8.16 -19.78 -2.07
C GLU A 107 -9.53 -19.65 -1.37
N GLU A 108 -9.72 -20.36 -0.25
CA GLU A 108 -10.98 -20.35 0.52
C GLU A 108 -11.33 -18.97 1.09
N ILE A 109 -10.34 -18.10 1.26
CA ILE A 109 -10.51 -16.75 1.81
C ILE A 109 -10.72 -15.72 0.70
N GLN A 110 -10.29 -16.01 -0.54
CA GLN A 110 -10.41 -15.10 -1.68
C GLN A 110 -11.88 -14.78 -2.01
N SER A 111 -12.78 -15.72 -1.78
CA SER A 111 -14.22 -15.55 -1.98
C SER A 111 -14.89 -14.68 -0.91
N LYS A 112 -14.20 -14.36 0.19
CA LYS A 112 -14.78 -13.62 1.31
C LYS A 112 -14.91 -12.13 0.99
N PRO A 113 -16.04 -11.49 1.35
CA PRO A 113 -16.27 -10.07 1.07
C PRO A 113 -15.25 -9.16 1.78
N VAL A 114 -14.67 -9.60 2.89
CA VAL A 114 -13.65 -8.83 3.63
C VAL A 114 -12.38 -8.65 2.81
N VAL A 115 -11.94 -9.67 2.05
CA VAL A 115 -10.80 -9.56 1.15
C VAL A 115 -11.09 -8.57 0.05
N CYS A 116 -12.27 -8.65 -0.57
CA CYS A 116 -12.68 -7.69 -1.59
C CYS A 116 -12.69 -6.25 -1.05
N ALA A 117 -13.23 -6.04 0.15
CA ALA A 117 -13.23 -4.73 0.81
C ALA A 117 -11.80 -4.23 1.07
N GLN A 118 -10.89 -5.11 1.50
CA GLN A 118 -9.48 -4.76 1.73
C GLN A 118 -8.79 -4.32 0.44
N PHE A 119 -8.98 -5.07 -0.66
CA PHE A 119 -8.43 -4.70 -1.96
C PHE A 119 -8.98 -3.35 -2.44
N PHE A 120 -10.28 -3.11 -2.24
CA PHE A 120 -10.91 -1.84 -2.58
C PHE A 120 -10.31 -0.67 -1.79
N LEU A 121 -10.13 -0.83 -0.47
CA LEU A 121 -9.53 0.18 0.41
C LEU A 121 -8.08 0.47 0.03
N TRP A 122 -7.29 -0.55 -0.26
CA TRP A 122 -5.92 -0.38 -0.75
C TRP A 122 -5.87 0.44 -2.04
N ASN A 123 -6.72 0.11 -3.02
CA ASN A 123 -6.77 0.86 -4.27
C ASN A 123 -7.18 2.31 -4.07
N ILE A 124 -8.12 2.62 -3.17
CA ILE A 124 -8.48 4.02 -2.86
C ILE A 124 -7.30 4.74 -2.19
N LEU A 125 -6.64 4.11 -1.22
CA LEU A 125 -5.47 4.70 -0.55
C LEU A 125 -4.35 5.02 -1.53
N ASP A 126 -4.09 4.11 -2.46
CA ASP A 126 -3.09 4.27 -3.49
C ASP A 126 -3.52 5.32 -4.54
N LEU A 127 -4.82 5.39 -4.88
CA LEU A 127 -5.39 6.42 -5.75
C LEU A 127 -5.31 7.83 -5.14
N LEU A 128 -5.35 7.98 -3.82
CA LEU A 128 -5.13 9.27 -3.16
C LEU A 128 -3.64 9.66 -3.11
N ARG A 129 -2.75 8.66 -3.19
CA ARG A 129 -1.32 8.84 -3.09
C ARG A 129 -0.67 9.28 -4.40
N TYR A 130 -0.88 8.53 -5.49
CA TYR A 130 -0.17 8.78 -6.74
C TYR A 130 -0.45 10.15 -7.37
N PRO A 131 -1.67 10.72 -7.33
CA PRO A 131 -1.90 12.10 -7.80
C PRO A 131 -1.10 13.13 -7.01
N HIS A 132 -0.89 12.89 -5.72
CA HIS A 132 -0.06 13.75 -4.89
C HIS A 132 1.42 13.62 -5.25
N GLU A 133 1.91 12.41 -5.47
CA GLU A 133 3.28 12.18 -5.93
C GLU A 133 3.51 12.80 -7.31
N LEU A 134 2.56 12.67 -8.24
CA LEU A 134 2.58 13.37 -9.54
C LEU A 134 2.65 14.89 -9.39
N LEU A 135 1.82 15.49 -8.51
CA LEU A 135 1.85 16.94 -8.30
C LEU A 135 3.10 17.44 -7.58
N CYS A 136 3.70 16.62 -6.71
CA CYS A 136 5.00 16.89 -6.13
C CYS A 136 6.11 16.89 -7.20
N VAL A 137 6.08 15.96 -8.15
CA VAL A 137 7.01 15.90 -9.29
C VAL A 137 6.83 17.10 -10.23
N MET A 138 5.60 17.62 -10.36
CA MET A 138 5.29 18.81 -11.15
C MET A 138 5.57 20.14 -10.41
N ASP A 139 6.25 20.13 -9.25
CA ASP A 139 6.57 21.30 -8.42
C ASP A 139 5.36 22.21 -8.10
N THR A 140 4.14 21.67 -8.18
CA THR A 140 2.88 22.39 -7.93
C THR A 140 2.10 21.72 -6.79
N PRO A 141 2.66 21.63 -5.56
CA PRO A 141 1.95 21.06 -4.44
C PRO A 141 0.77 21.98 -4.05
N SER A 142 -0.43 21.63 -4.50
CA SER A 142 -1.64 22.34 -4.11
C SER A 142 -1.93 22.11 -2.63
N THR A 143 -2.07 23.20 -1.87
CA THR A 143 -2.40 23.14 -0.44
C THR A 143 -3.76 22.47 -0.19
N ALA A 144 -4.71 22.62 -1.13
CA ALA A 144 -6.01 21.96 -1.06
C ALA A 144 -5.87 20.43 -1.11
N MET A 145 -4.99 19.92 -1.98
CA MET A 145 -4.83 18.49 -2.16
C MET A 145 -4.07 17.82 -1.00
N LEU A 146 -3.13 18.55 -0.38
CA LEU A 146 -2.49 18.13 0.86
C LEU A 146 -3.53 17.98 1.99
N TRP A 147 -4.50 18.89 2.06
CA TRP A 147 -5.56 18.85 3.06
C TRP A 147 -6.53 17.68 2.84
N THR A 148 -6.94 17.46 1.59
CA THR A 148 -7.77 16.31 1.18
C THR A 148 -7.07 15.00 1.50
N ARG A 149 -5.76 14.91 1.23
CA ARG A 149 -4.94 13.75 1.59
C ARG A 149 -5.04 13.48 3.09
N TYR A 150 -4.63 14.40 3.97
CA TYR A 150 -4.65 14.10 5.41
C TYR A 150 -6.06 13.81 5.95
N THR A 151 -7.10 14.42 5.39
CA THR A 151 -8.48 14.26 5.90
C THR A 151 -9.10 12.92 5.48
N LEU A 152 -8.88 12.48 4.25
CA LEU A 152 -9.43 11.22 3.73
C LEU A 152 -8.51 10.03 3.99
N TRP A 153 -7.20 10.22 3.90
CA TRP A 153 -6.22 9.14 4.02
C TRP A 153 -6.17 8.54 5.42
N ILE A 154 -6.24 9.35 6.48
CA ILE A 154 -6.18 8.86 7.87
C ILE A 154 -7.33 7.88 8.19
N PRO A 155 -8.63 8.22 7.98
CA PRO A 155 -9.71 7.28 8.28
C PRO A 155 -9.68 6.06 7.36
N LEU A 156 -9.34 6.22 6.08
CA LEU A 156 -9.20 5.10 5.16
C LEU A 156 -8.08 4.15 5.56
N TYR A 157 -6.96 4.67 6.06
CA TYR A 157 -5.85 3.85 6.54
C TYR A 157 -6.25 3.04 7.78
N ILE A 158 -6.94 3.67 8.75
CA ILE A 158 -7.47 2.97 9.92
C ILE A 158 -8.43 1.85 9.51
N LEU A 159 -9.32 2.12 8.54
CA LEU A 159 -10.26 1.12 8.03
C LEU A 159 -9.55 -0.03 7.30
N SER A 160 -8.50 0.26 6.53
CA SER A 160 -7.69 -0.76 5.88
C SER A 160 -6.95 -1.66 6.88
N VAL A 161 -6.35 -1.08 7.92
CA VAL A 161 -5.70 -1.84 9.00
C VAL A 161 -6.70 -2.70 9.76
N ALA A 162 -7.91 -2.19 10.01
CA ALA A 162 -8.97 -2.97 10.66
C ALA A 162 -9.42 -4.16 9.80
N THR A 163 -9.66 -3.95 8.50
CA THR A 163 -10.06 -5.01 7.58
C THR A 163 -8.94 -6.02 7.34
N GLU A 164 -7.68 -5.60 7.41
CA GLU A 164 -6.52 -6.49 7.42
C GLU A 164 -6.54 -7.45 8.62
N GLY A 165 -6.72 -6.91 9.83
CA GLY A 165 -6.82 -7.70 11.05
C GLY A 165 -7.97 -8.71 11.00
N VAL A 166 -9.13 -8.31 10.45
CA VAL A 166 -10.27 -9.22 10.25
C VAL A 166 -9.95 -10.30 9.21
N THR A 167 -9.24 -9.96 8.14
CA THR A 167 -8.81 -10.93 7.11
C THR A 167 -7.89 -11.97 7.71
N ILE A 168 -6.91 -11.54 8.50
CA ILE A 168 -5.98 -12.41 9.22
C ILE A 168 -6.70 -13.30 10.22
N TYR A 169 -7.61 -12.73 11.03
CA TYR A 169 -8.39 -13.49 11.99
C TYR A 169 -9.23 -14.57 11.31
N GLN A 170 -9.85 -14.23 10.17
CA GLN A 170 -10.59 -15.19 9.37
C GLN A 170 -9.69 -16.21 8.67
N ALA A 171 -8.39 -15.95 8.52
CA ALA A 171 -7.44 -16.88 7.95
C ALA A 171 -6.90 -17.90 8.94
N LEU A 172 -6.84 -17.53 10.20
CA LEU A 172 -6.36 -18.36 11.29
C LEU A 172 -6.96 -19.79 11.31
N PRO A 173 -8.29 -20.01 11.20
CA PRO A 173 -8.87 -21.36 11.25
C PRO A 173 -8.53 -22.24 10.04
N TYR A 174 -8.13 -21.65 8.90
CA TYR A 174 -7.71 -22.40 7.71
C TYR A 174 -6.21 -22.74 7.74
N VAL A 175 -5.46 -22.08 8.61
CA VAL A 175 -4.03 -22.28 8.82
C VAL A 175 -3.77 -23.21 10.01
N GLU A 176 -4.67 -23.26 11.00
CA GLU A 176 -4.63 -24.26 12.06
C GLU A 176 -5.02 -25.63 11.49
N PRO A 177 -4.15 -26.66 11.59
CA PRO A 177 -4.60 -28.02 11.34
C PRO A 177 -5.61 -28.37 12.42
N THR A 178 -6.88 -28.58 12.04
CA THR A 178 -7.89 -29.24 12.87
C THR A 178 -7.24 -30.47 13.50
N ALA A 179 -6.87 -30.39 14.78
CA ALA A 179 -6.33 -31.53 15.49
C ALA A 179 -7.46 -32.57 15.57
N PRO A 180 -7.37 -33.74 14.92
CA PRO A 180 -8.21 -34.83 15.33
C PRO A 180 -7.70 -35.26 16.71
N ASN A 181 -8.62 -35.41 17.66
CA ASN A 181 -8.36 -36.02 18.96
C ASN A 181 -7.72 -37.41 18.78
N SER A 182 -6.40 -37.52 18.68
CA SER A 182 -5.68 -38.79 18.74
C SER A 182 -4.18 -38.61 18.99
N SER A 183 -3.80 -38.83 20.26
CA SER A 183 -2.52 -39.26 20.85
C SER A 183 -1.19 -38.52 20.57
N PRO A 184 -0.31 -38.43 21.59
CA PRO A 184 1.00 -37.78 21.47
C PRO A 184 2.05 -38.81 21.01
N LEU A 185 2.65 -38.62 19.84
CA LEU A 185 3.89 -39.32 19.50
C LEU A 185 4.78 -38.54 18.53
N ASN A 186 5.81 -37.93 19.10
CA ASN A 186 7.20 -37.92 18.64
C ASN A 186 7.38 -37.78 17.11
N SER A 187 7.39 -36.56 16.58
CA SER A 187 8.01 -36.28 15.28
C SER A 187 8.38 -34.80 15.19
N THR A 188 9.67 -34.58 14.99
CA THR A 188 10.37 -33.44 14.36
C THR A 188 9.49 -32.25 13.96
N VAL A 189 9.77 -31.08 14.54
CA VAL A 189 9.13 -29.77 14.29
C VAL A 189 8.59 -29.67 12.86
N PRO A 190 7.27 -29.78 12.64
CA PRO A 190 6.70 -29.68 11.32
C PRO A 190 6.63 -28.20 10.95
N ALA A 191 7.17 -27.81 9.81
CA ALA A 191 7.17 -26.43 9.28
C ALA A 191 5.76 -25.80 9.15
N HIS A 192 4.71 -26.57 9.43
CA HIS A 192 3.28 -26.25 9.32
C HIS A 192 2.68 -25.71 10.64
N VAL A 193 3.35 -25.90 11.79
CA VAL A 193 2.93 -25.33 13.08
C VAL A 193 3.42 -23.87 13.26
N GLY A 194 4.37 -23.44 12.42
CA GLY A 194 4.93 -22.09 12.47
C GLY A 194 4.03 -21.00 11.87
N LEU A 195 3.26 -21.31 10.82
CA LEU A 195 2.47 -20.31 10.09
C LEU A 195 1.39 -19.60 10.96
N PRO A 196 0.56 -20.29 11.77
CA PRO A 196 -0.41 -19.62 12.62
C PRO A 196 0.25 -18.80 13.73
N VAL A 197 1.40 -19.25 14.27
CA VAL A 197 2.17 -18.52 15.27
C VAL A 197 2.82 -17.26 14.67
N ILE A 198 3.36 -17.35 13.45
CA ILE A 198 3.87 -16.20 12.70
C ILE A 198 2.75 -15.19 12.45
N LEU A 199 1.56 -15.66 12.08
CA LEU A 199 0.41 -14.80 11.81
C LEU A 199 -0.13 -14.13 13.08
N MET A 200 -0.14 -14.85 14.22
CA MET A 200 -0.46 -14.29 15.53
C MET A 200 0.56 -13.25 15.99
N LEU A 201 1.86 -13.48 15.75
CA LEU A 201 2.92 -12.51 16.04
C LEU A 201 2.89 -11.32 15.08
N TYR A 202 2.34 -11.49 13.88
CA TYR A 202 2.20 -10.44 12.89
C TYR A 202 1.11 -9.43 13.25
N LEU A 203 -0.01 -9.86 13.84
CA LEU A 203 -1.09 -8.97 14.31
C LEU A 203 -0.61 -7.80 15.23
N PRO A 204 0.16 -8.03 16.31
CA PRO A 204 0.67 -6.95 17.14
C PRO A 204 1.73 -6.10 16.42
N VAL A 205 2.55 -6.69 15.56
CA VAL A 205 3.52 -5.93 14.73
C VAL A 205 2.78 -4.98 13.78
N LEU A 206 1.68 -5.44 13.18
CA LEU A 206 0.82 -4.66 12.31
C LEU A 206 0.13 -3.53 13.06
N ALA A 207 -0.42 -3.81 14.25
CA ALA A 207 -1.00 -2.78 15.09
C ALA A 207 0.02 -1.71 15.51
N LEU A 208 1.26 -2.12 15.84
CA LEU A 208 2.35 -1.21 16.17
C LEU A 208 2.79 -0.39 14.95
N GLY A 209 2.98 -1.01 13.79
CA GLY A 209 3.36 -0.35 12.55
C GLY A 209 2.32 0.69 12.11
N ALA A 210 1.04 0.32 12.15
CA ALA A 210 -0.07 1.22 11.88
C ALA A 210 -0.12 2.39 12.88
N SER A 211 0.05 2.12 14.18
CA SER A 211 0.05 3.15 15.22
C SER A 211 1.19 4.15 15.04
N VAL A 212 2.40 3.68 14.74
CA VAL A 212 3.56 4.53 14.46
C VAL A 212 3.32 5.38 13.22
N THR A 213 2.77 4.79 12.17
CA THR A 213 2.44 5.49 10.93
C THR A 213 1.42 6.60 11.18
N VAL A 214 0.28 6.27 11.81
CA VAL A 214 -0.77 7.25 12.14
C VAL A 214 -0.21 8.38 13.01
N TRP A 215 0.59 8.04 14.03
CA TRP A 215 1.22 9.03 14.89
C TRP A 215 2.14 9.98 14.11
N GLN A 216 2.94 9.46 13.18
CA GLN A 216 3.80 10.28 12.33
C GLN A 216 2.99 11.24 11.45
N LEU A 217 1.92 10.76 10.81
CA LEU A 217 1.05 11.60 9.98
C LEU A 217 0.32 12.66 10.79
N LEU A 218 -0.14 12.35 11.99
CA LEU A 218 -0.76 13.33 12.89
C LEU A 218 0.23 14.42 13.29
N LYS A 219 1.48 14.05 13.58
CA LYS A 219 2.55 15.00 13.91
C LYS A 219 2.90 15.91 12.73
N GLU A 220 2.95 15.35 11.52
CA GLU A 220 3.18 16.13 10.29
C GLU A 220 2.02 17.11 10.04
N ARG A 221 0.77 16.65 10.18
CA ARG A 221 -0.41 17.52 10.08
C ARG A 221 -0.36 18.67 11.09
N GLN A 222 -0.02 18.40 12.35
CA GLN A 222 0.13 19.44 13.38
C GLN A 222 1.20 20.46 12.99
N HIS A 223 2.37 20.01 12.53
CA HIS A 223 3.45 20.90 12.11
C HIS A 223 3.06 21.80 10.93
N HIS A 224 2.34 21.26 9.94
CA HIS A 224 1.82 22.04 8.82
C HIS A 224 0.77 23.06 9.25
N LEU A 225 -0.14 22.69 10.15
CA LEU A 225 -1.15 23.60 10.72
C LEU A 225 -0.51 24.73 11.52
N GLU A 226 0.50 24.43 12.36
CA GLU A 226 1.25 25.44 13.10
C GLU A 226 1.97 26.42 12.17
N LYS A 227 2.62 25.91 11.11
CA LYS A 227 3.31 26.74 10.12
C LYS A 227 2.33 27.65 9.37
N TRP A 228 1.13 27.14 9.06
CA TRP A 228 0.07 27.93 8.43
C TRP A 228 -0.48 29.01 9.37
N ASN A 229 -0.78 28.67 10.63
CA ASN A 229 -1.21 29.64 11.65
C ASN A 229 -0.16 30.74 11.88
N LYS A 230 1.13 30.39 11.91
CA LYS A 230 2.23 31.37 12.01
C LYS A 230 2.31 32.31 10.80
N LYS A 231 1.99 31.82 9.59
CA LYS A 231 1.91 32.66 8.38
C LYS A 231 0.71 33.61 8.44
N MET A 232 -0.45 33.13 8.89
CA MET A 232 -1.67 33.93 9.03
C MET A 232 -1.55 35.01 10.11
N LYS A 233 -0.83 34.74 11.22
CA LYS A 233 -0.55 35.74 12.27
C LYS A 233 0.49 36.81 11.87
N LYS A 234 1.24 36.60 10.79
CA LYS A 234 2.25 37.54 10.28
C LYS A 234 1.72 38.44 9.15
N LYS A 235 0.46 38.26 8.76
CA LYS A 235 -0.20 38.98 7.69
C LYS A 235 -1.29 39.86 8.28
#